data_AF-A0A7C4UCV0-F1
#
_entry.id   AF-A0A7C4UCV0-F1
#
_cell.length_a   1.000
_cell.length_b   1.000
_cell.length_c   1.000
_cell.angle_alpha   90.00
_cell.angle_beta   90.00
_cell.angle_gamma   90.00
#
_symmetry.space_group_name_H-M   'P 1'
#
loop_
_entity.id
_entity.type
_entity.pdbx_description
1 polymer ?
#
loop_
_entity_poly.entity_id
_entity_poly.type
_entity_poly.pdbx_seq_one_letter_code
_entity_poly.pdbx_strand_id
1 'polypeptide(L)'
;TVIYHIMNSGAVKVEAVFEAGDKRLPEMPRFGMRMQLDESLDNISFYGRGPWENYADRNTASFLGEYNQTLNEQFTWNYVRPQENGYKTDVRWVKLNAQNGNGIKISGVQPICFSALPYTAEDMDPGITKKNQHPSDLNERNFISLHVDLKQRGVGGDNSWGALPHDKYLLKGNKYSYSYIIEPLKN
;
A
#
# COMPACT_ATOMS: atom_id res chain seq x y z
N THR A 1 2.32 13.59 13.74
CA THR A 1 1.06 14.35 13.66
C THR A 1 0.26 13.92 12.47
N VAL A 2 -1.06 13.82 12.58
CA VAL A 2 -1.97 13.61 11.45
C VAL A 2 -3.02 14.72 11.47
N ILE A 3 -3.25 15.36 10.33
CA ILE A 3 -4.19 16.46 10.17
C ILE A 3 -5.23 16.08 9.12
N TYR A 4 -6.49 16.29 9.44
CA TYR A 4 -7.62 16.03 8.55
C TYR A 4 -8.29 17.36 8.21
N HIS A 5 -8.37 17.69 6.93
CA HIS A 5 -9.05 18.87 6.42
C HIS A 5 -10.26 18.45 5.61
N ILE A 6 -11.45 18.70 6.16
CA ILE A 6 -12.73 18.42 5.50
C ILE A 6 -13.06 19.59 4.58
N MET A 7 -13.24 19.32 3.29
CA MET A 7 -13.52 20.30 2.26
C MET A 7 -15.03 20.40 2.01
N ASN A 8 -15.49 21.54 1.48
CA ASN A 8 -16.90 21.75 1.14
C ASN A 8 -17.45 20.76 0.11
N SER A 9 -16.58 20.12 -0.68
CA SER A 9 -16.95 19.05 -1.63
C SER A 9 -17.26 17.72 -0.96
N GLY A 10 -17.05 17.59 0.36
CA GLY A 10 -17.08 16.31 1.08
C GLY A 10 -15.78 15.51 0.97
N ALA A 11 -14.77 16.01 0.25
CA ALA A 11 -13.44 15.43 0.22
C ALA A 11 -12.70 15.68 1.55
N VAL A 12 -11.82 14.76 1.92
CA VAL A 12 -10.97 14.87 3.11
C VAL A 12 -9.51 14.82 2.67
N LYS A 13 -8.79 15.93 2.84
CA LYS A 13 -7.33 15.94 2.71
C LYS A 13 -6.71 15.46 4.01
N VAL A 14 -5.87 14.44 3.92
CA VAL A 14 -5.11 13.86 5.02
C VAL A 14 -3.66 14.29 4.88
N GLU A 15 -3.06 14.78 5.97
CA GLU A 15 -1.64 15.10 6.05
C GLU A 15 -1.02 14.33 7.20
N ALA A 16 -0.02 13.50 6.90
CA ALA A 16 0.70 12.73 7.91
C ALA A 16 2.14 13.21 7.97
N VAL A 17 2.60 13.56 9.16
CA VAL A 17 3.96 14.01 9.45
C VAL A 17 4.55 13.15 10.56
N PHE A 18 5.73 12.60 10.30
CA PHE A 18 6.56 11.93 11.28
C PHE A 18 7.85 12.74 11.45
N GLU A 19 8.22 12.97 12.71
CA GLU A 19 9.50 13.52 13.11
C GLU A 19 10.04 12.63 14.22
N ALA A 20 11.22 12.08 14.00
CA ALA A 20 11.94 11.32 15.02
C ALA A 20 12.37 12.30 16.12
N GLY A 21 12.24 11.88 17.38
CA GLY A 21 12.85 12.59 18.50
C GLY A 21 14.37 12.44 18.50
N ASP A 22 15.02 12.87 19.58
CA ASP A 22 16.49 12.90 19.68
C ASP A 22 17.19 11.52 19.69
N LYS A 23 16.40 10.44 19.75
CA LYS A 23 16.94 9.08 19.73
C LYS A 23 17.19 8.63 18.29
N ARG A 24 18.36 8.02 18.07
CA ARG A 24 18.65 7.30 16.83
C ARG A 24 17.69 6.12 16.69
N LEU A 25 16.88 6.13 15.63
CA LEU A 25 15.98 5.04 15.27
C LEU A 25 16.63 4.13 14.20
N PRO A 26 16.26 2.85 14.14
CA PRO A 26 16.56 2.01 12.98
C PRO A 26 15.83 2.53 11.73
N GLU A 27 16.15 1.95 10.58
CA GLU A 27 15.42 2.23 9.34
C GLU A 27 13.94 1.86 9.47
N MET A 28 13.07 2.62 8.80
CA MET A 28 11.63 2.40 8.83
C MET A 28 11.20 1.49 7.68
N PRO A 29 10.56 0.33 7.92
CA PRO A 29 10.15 -0.55 6.83
C PRO A 29 9.17 0.09 5.84
N ARG A 30 8.21 0.88 6.35
CA ARG A 30 7.12 1.51 5.60
C ARG A 30 6.66 2.77 6.34
N PHE A 31 6.39 3.85 5.60
CA PHE A 31 5.71 5.03 6.12
C PHE A 31 4.43 5.31 5.32
N GLY A 32 3.29 5.21 5.99
CA GLY A 32 1.98 5.33 5.39
C GLY A 32 0.84 5.20 6.38
N MET A 33 -0.38 5.16 5.85
CA MET A 33 -1.63 4.99 6.60
C MET A 33 -2.33 3.70 6.14
N ARG A 34 -2.90 2.97 7.10
CA ARG A 34 -3.71 1.79 6.86
C ARG A 34 -5.16 2.07 7.19
N MET A 35 -6.08 1.55 6.37
CA MET A 35 -7.51 1.60 6.62
C MET A 35 -8.18 0.27 6.22
N GLN A 36 -9.35 0.01 6.80
CA GLN A 36 -10.20 -1.11 6.43
C GLN A 36 -11.42 -0.56 5.68
N LEU A 37 -11.68 -1.10 4.51
CA LEU A 37 -12.82 -0.73 3.68
C LEU A 37 -13.78 -1.92 3.56
N ASP A 38 -15.03 -1.62 3.23
CA ASP A 38 -16.04 -2.64 2.93
C ASP A 38 -15.57 -3.56 1.80
N GLU A 39 -15.78 -4.88 1.94
CA GLU A 39 -15.37 -5.88 0.96
C GLU A 39 -16.05 -5.70 -0.41
N SER A 40 -17.21 -5.03 -0.46
CA SER A 40 -17.91 -4.76 -1.71
C SER A 40 -17.20 -3.76 -2.63
N LEU A 41 -16.17 -3.04 -2.16
CA LEU A 41 -15.38 -2.12 -2.99
C LEU A 41 -14.30 -2.86 -3.80
N ASP A 42 -14.70 -3.95 -4.46
CA ASP A 42 -13.83 -4.95 -5.07
C ASP A 42 -13.30 -4.56 -6.46
N ASN A 43 -13.81 -3.50 -7.08
CA ASN A 43 -13.31 -2.97 -8.34
C ASN A 43 -12.26 -1.88 -8.07
N ILE A 44 -11.03 -2.11 -8.54
CA ILE A 44 -9.88 -1.24 -8.30
C ILE A 44 -9.36 -0.69 -9.62
N SER A 45 -9.39 0.63 -9.76
CA SER A 45 -8.76 1.34 -10.88
C SER A 45 -7.67 2.26 -10.36
N PHE A 46 -6.51 2.34 -11.01
CA PHE A 46 -5.46 3.26 -10.59
C PHE A 46 -4.67 3.80 -11.79
N TYR A 47 -4.17 5.03 -11.63
CA TYR A 47 -3.14 5.60 -12.51
C TYR A 47 -1.80 5.58 -11.78
N GLY A 48 -0.88 4.72 -12.21
CA GLY A 48 0.40 4.49 -11.54
C GLY A 48 1.23 3.43 -12.25
N ARG A 49 2.24 2.86 -11.57
CA ARG A 49 3.01 1.75 -12.15
C ARG A 49 2.29 0.43 -12.02
N GLY A 50 2.11 -0.27 -13.14
CA GLY A 50 1.43 -1.57 -13.19
C GLY A 50 1.72 -2.35 -14.47
N PRO A 51 0.91 -3.39 -14.78
CA PRO A 51 -0.25 -3.84 -14.00
C PRO A 51 0.13 -4.68 -12.77
N TRP A 52 1.28 -5.36 -12.78
CA TRP A 52 1.74 -6.21 -11.67
C TRP A 52 2.34 -5.41 -10.50
N GLU A 53 2.51 -6.09 -9.37
CA GLU A 53 3.17 -5.52 -8.19
C GLU A 53 4.59 -5.03 -8.49
N ASN A 54 5.01 -3.99 -7.78
CA ASN A 54 6.33 -3.38 -7.92
C ASN A 54 6.76 -2.68 -6.63
N TYR A 55 8.07 -2.53 -6.47
CA TYR A 55 8.69 -1.97 -5.26
C TYR A 55 9.75 -0.94 -5.62
N ALA A 56 10.22 -0.17 -4.63
CA ALA A 56 11.14 0.95 -4.84
C ALA A 56 12.42 0.60 -5.62
N ASP A 57 12.90 -0.63 -5.48
CA ASP A 57 14.08 -1.19 -6.17
C ASP A 57 13.75 -2.18 -7.29
N ARG A 58 12.47 -2.44 -7.55
CA ARG A 58 11.98 -3.40 -8.54
C ARG A 58 10.70 -2.88 -9.21
N ASN A 59 10.82 -1.85 -10.03
CA ASN A 59 9.69 -1.23 -10.73
C ASN A 59 9.94 -0.85 -12.20
N THR A 60 11.11 -1.17 -12.77
CA THR A 60 11.49 -0.78 -14.13
C THR A 60 10.65 -1.45 -15.22
N ALA A 61 10.10 -2.64 -14.94
CA ALA A 61 9.20 -3.34 -15.85
C ALA A 61 7.74 -2.85 -15.75
N SER A 62 7.38 -2.09 -14.73
CA SER A 62 6.01 -1.61 -14.50
C SER A 62 5.87 -0.18 -15.03
N PHE A 63 5.08 0.00 -16.08
CA PHE A 63 4.92 1.29 -16.76
C PHE A 63 3.86 2.16 -16.09
N LEU A 64 3.97 3.47 -16.27
CA LEU A 64 2.90 4.39 -15.88
C LEU A 64 1.72 4.23 -16.85
N GLY A 65 0.54 3.97 -16.31
CA GLY A 65 -0.68 3.77 -17.09
C GLY A 65 -1.90 3.69 -16.20
N GLU A 66 -3.07 3.69 -16.82
CA GLU A 66 -4.32 3.39 -16.15
C GLU A 66 -4.58 1.89 -16.20
N TYR A 67 -4.82 1.29 -15.05
CA TYR A 67 -5.05 -0.13 -14.88
C TYR A 67 -6.35 -0.36 -14.12
N ASN A 68 -7.05 -1.42 -14.49
CA ASN A 68 -8.27 -1.87 -13.84
C ASN A 68 -8.08 -3.33 -13.42
N GLN A 69 -8.41 -3.64 -12.17
CA GLN A 69 -8.22 -4.95 -11.55
C GLN A 69 -9.32 -5.16 -10.51
N THR A 70 -9.66 -6.41 -10.25
CA THR A 70 -10.45 -6.83 -9.09
C THR A 70 -9.57 -6.92 -7.85
N LEU A 71 -10.18 -6.98 -6.66
CA LEU A 71 -9.48 -7.23 -5.40
C LEU A 71 -8.65 -8.53 -5.45
N ASN A 72 -9.19 -9.59 -6.04
CA ASN A 72 -8.49 -10.87 -6.18
C ASN A 72 -7.23 -10.76 -7.06
N GLU A 73 -7.26 -9.92 -8.09
CA GLU A 73 -6.11 -9.67 -8.97
C GLU A 73 -5.03 -8.80 -8.33
N GLN A 74 -5.29 -8.18 -7.16
CA GLN A 74 -4.25 -7.50 -6.39
C GLN A 74 -3.31 -8.47 -5.68
N PHE A 75 -3.79 -9.67 -5.35
CA PHE A 75 -2.99 -10.65 -4.61
C PHE A 75 -2.07 -11.44 -5.54
N THR A 76 -0.78 -11.47 -5.20
CA THR A 76 0.22 -12.24 -5.96
C THR A 76 0.28 -13.69 -5.48
N TRP A 77 -0.40 -14.58 -6.18
CA TRP A 77 -0.51 -16.01 -5.85
C TRP A 77 0.79 -16.84 -6.03
N ASN A 78 1.85 -16.25 -6.56
CA ASN A 78 3.08 -16.98 -6.92
C ASN A 78 4.06 -17.19 -5.75
N TYR A 79 3.78 -16.62 -4.58
CA TYR A 79 4.62 -16.79 -3.40
C TYR A 79 4.22 -18.05 -2.63
N VAL A 80 5.13 -19.04 -2.56
CA VAL A 80 4.91 -20.33 -1.86
C VAL A 80 4.60 -20.12 -0.38
N ARG A 81 5.22 -19.11 0.23
CA ARG A 81 4.93 -18.65 1.59
C ARG A 81 4.31 -17.27 1.51
N PRO A 82 3.14 -17.05 2.15
CA PRO A 82 2.56 -15.71 2.33
C PRO A 82 3.58 -14.71 2.87
N GLN A 83 3.61 -13.53 2.26
CA GLN A 83 4.48 -12.41 2.60
C GLN A 83 3.92 -11.13 1.96
N GLU A 84 4.56 -9.98 2.22
CA GLU A 84 4.19 -8.70 1.58
C GLU A 84 4.12 -8.85 0.05
N ASN A 85 2.98 -8.47 -0.54
CA ASN A 85 2.72 -8.53 -1.97
C ASN A 85 1.69 -7.48 -2.40
N GLY A 86 1.47 -7.34 -3.71
CA GLY A 86 0.41 -6.50 -4.28
C GLY A 86 0.71 -5.00 -4.29
N TYR A 87 1.93 -4.59 -3.91
CA TYR A 87 2.32 -3.18 -3.82
C TYR A 87 2.41 -2.49 -5.18
N LYS A 88 1.98 -1.23 -5.27
CA LYS A 88 2.06 -0.38 -6.47
C LYS A 88 2.77 0.93 -6.15
N THR A 89 3.80 1.30 -6.91
CA THR A 89 4.53 2.57 -6.73
C THR A 89 4.13 3.63 -7.74
N ASP A 90 4.51 4.89 -7.48
CA ASP A 90 4.27 6.04 -8.35
C ASP A 90 2.79 6.22 -8.76
N VAL A 91 1.86 5.94 -7.84
CA VAL A 91 0.43 6.06 -8.07
C VAL A 91 0.02 7.52 -7.88
N ARG A 92 -0.76 8.04 -8.83
CA ARG A 92 -1.32 9.40 -8.79
C ARG A 92 -2.70 9.39 -8.16
N TRP A 93 -3.51 8.39 -8.52
CA TRP A 93 -4.79 8.13 -7.90
C TRP A 93 -5.13 6.64 -7.94
N VAL A 94 -5.92 6.19 -6.98
CA VAL A 94 -6.56 4.88 -6.93
C VAL A 94 -8.05 5.05 -6.60
N LYS A 95 -8.91 4.26 -7.22
CA LYS A 95 -10.34 4.16 -6.97
C LYS A 95 -10.65 2.75 -6.49
N LEU A 96 -11.49 2.65 -5.47
CA LEU A 96 -12.10 1.40 -5.04
C LEU A 96 -13.60 1.63 -5.01
N ASN A 97 -14.35 0.88 -5.82
CA ASN A 97 -15.80 1.06 -5.93
C ASN A 97 -16.54 -0.28 -6.00
N ALA A 98 -17.77 -0.25 -5.52
CA ALA A 98 -18.71 -1.35 -5.68
C ALA A 98 -19.30 -1.36 -7.08
N GLN A 99 -20.01 -2.45 -7.40
CA GLN A 99 -20.71 -2.63 -8.67
C GLN A 99 -21.75 -1.52 -8.96
N ASN A 100 -22.32 -0.91 -7.93
CA ASN A 100 -23.28 0.19 -8.07
C ASN A 100 -22.61 1.56 -8.34
N GLY A 101 -21.27 1.62 -8.41
CA GLY A 101 -20.49 2.84 -8.64
C GLY A 101 -20.14 3.63 -7.38
N ASN A 102 -20.71 3.30 -6.22
CA ASN A 102 -20.33 3.94 -4.96
C ASN A 102 -18.94 3.48 -4.54
N GLY A 103 -18.15 4.38 -3.96
CA GLY A 103 -16.81 4.03 -3.52
C GLY A 103 -16.01 5.22 -3.05
N ILE A 104 -14.70 5.08 -3.11
CA ILE A 104 -13.77 6.16 -2.81
C ILE A 104 -12.72 6.28 -3.90
N LYS A 105 -12.25 7.51 -4.10
CA LYS A 105 -11.05 7.82 -4.85
C LYS A 105 -10.03 8.42 -3.88
N ILE A 106 -8.80 7.96 -3.98
CA ILE A 106 -7.67 8.48 -3.24
C ILE A 106 -6.71 9.09 -4.24
N SER A 107 -6.48 10.39 -4.13
CA SER A 107 -5.58 11.16 -4.99
C SER A 107 -4.38 11.62 -4.18
N GLY A 108 -3.16 11.29 -4.62
CA GLY A 108 -1.95 11.77 -3.97
C GLY A 108 -1.70 13.25 -4.26
N VAL A 109 -1.34 14.05 -3.25
CA VAL A 109 -0.82 15.42 -3.48
C VAL A 109 0.57 15.36 -4.13
N GLN A 110 1.34 14.34 -3.75
CA GLN A 110 2.52 13.83 -4.43
C GLN A 110 2.23 12.37 -4.85
N PRO A 111 3.06 11.74 -5.72
CA PRO A 111 2.95 10.31 -5.97
C PRO A 111 2.91 9.52 -4.67
N ILE A 112 1.94 8.62 -4.56
CA ILE A 112 1.75 7.70 -3.42
C ILE A 112 2.05 6.28 -3.88
N CYS A 113 2.14 5.38 -2.92
CA CYS A 113 2.10 3.95 -3.17
C CYS A 113 0.84 3.37 -2.51
N PHE A 114 0.36 2.23 -2.98
CA PHE A 114 -0.74 1.53 -2.31
C PHE A 114 -0.63 0.02 -2.43
N SER A 115 -1.32 -0.68 -1.53
CA SER A 115 -1.73 -2.07 -1.70
C SER A 115 -3.15 -2.24 -1.12
N ALA A 116 -3.94 -3.11 -1.72
CA ALA A 116 -5.31 -3.39 -1.29
C ALA A 116 -5.53 -4.91 -1.36
N LEU A 117 -5.67 -5.56 -0.20
CA LEU A 117 -5.76 -7.01 -0.11
C LEU A 117 -6.90 -7.43 0.83
N PRO A 118 -7.53 -8.60 0.64
CA PRO A 118 -8.50 -9.17 1.57
C PRO A 118 -7.82 -9.80 2.80
N TYR A 119 -6.60 -9.37 3.13
CA TYR A 119 -5.79 -9.91 4.21
C TYR A 119 -5.04 -8.78 4.93
N THR A 120 -4.78 -8.98 6.21
CA THR A 120 -3.96 -8.06 7.00
C THR A 120 -2.46 -8.34 6.79
N ALA A 121 -1.60 -7.37 7.10
CA ALA A 121 -0.15 -7.61 7.12
C ALA A 121 0.23 -8.70 8.14
N GLU A 122 -0.52 -8.78 9.25
CA GLU A 122 -0.36 -9.79 10.28
C GLU A 122 -0.81 -11.19 9.84
N ASP A 123 -1.73 -11.29 8.87
CA ASP A 123 -2.09 -12.56 8.23
C ASP A 123 -0.95 -13.07 7.35
N MET A 124 -0.23 -12.16 6.68
CA MET A 124 0.93 -12.48 5.83
C MET A 124 2.20 -12.78 6.64
N ASP A 125 2.41 -12.10 7.76
CA ASP A 125 3.51 -12.35 8.68
C ASP A 125 3.00 -12.45 10.13
N PRO A 126 2.63 -13.66 10.60
CA PRO A 126 2.18 -13.87 11.97
C PRO A 126 3.36 -13.97 12.96
N GLY A 127 4.52 -13.41 12.59
CA GLY A 127 5.69 -13.23 13.44
C GLY A 127 6.33 -14.54 13.87
N ILE A 128 6.49 -14.72 15.18
CA ILE A 128 7.19 -15.88 15.76
C ILE A 128 6.40 -17.18 15.66
N THR A 129 5.07 -17.11 15.49
CA THR A 129 4.23 -18.32 15.41
C THR A 129 4.44 -19.07 14.11
N LYS A 130 4.90 -18.36 13.06
CA LYS A 130 5.13 -18.90 11.72
C LYS A 130 3.93 -19.68 11.17
N LYS A 131 2.71 -19.33 11.59
CA LYS A 131 1.46 -19.78 10.97
C LYS A 131 1.38 -19.27 9.53
N ASN A 132 0.39 -19.72 8.77
CA ASN A 132 0.15 -19.33 7.38
C ASN A 132 1.39 -19.54 6.50
N GLN A 133 1.86 -20.80 6.43
CA GLN A 133 3.07 -21.16 5.69
C GLN A 133 2.80 -21.35 4.21
N HIS A 134 1.54 -21.56 3.83
CA HIS A 134 1.07 -21.72 2.47
C HIS A 134 -0.10 -20.77 2.18
N PRO A 135 -0.31 -20.34 0.92
CA PRO A 135 -1.47 -19.51 0.57
C PRO A 135 -2.81 -20.12 0.96
N SER A 136 -2.92 -21.45 0.95
CA SER A 136 -4.12 -22.19 1.38
C SER A 136 -4.46 -22.04 2.86
N ASP A 137 -3.51 -21.59 3.68
CA ASP A 137 -3.71 -21.37 5.11
C ASP A 137 -4.36 -20.01 5.40
N LEU A 138 -4.36 -19.10 4.42
CA LEU A 138 -4.91 -17.76 4.56
C LEU A 138 -6.44 -17.81 4.50
N ASN A 139 -7.07 -17.07 5.41
CA ASN A 139 -8.52 -16.87 5.42
C ASN A 139 -8.79 -15.42 5.03
N GLU A 140 -9.57 -15.23 3.96
CA GLU A 140 -9.99 -13.90 3.53
C GLU A 140 -10.77 -13.21 4.65
N ARG A 141 -10.54 -11.91 4.78
CA ARG A 141 -11.26 -11.04 5.70
C ARG A 141 -12.49 -10.48 5.00
N ASN A 142 -13.52 -10.17 5.78
CA ASN A 142 -14.73 -9.49 5.30
C ASN A 142 -14.53 -7.96 5.11
N PHE A 143 -13.30 -7.57 4.79
CA PHE A 143 -12.90 -6.19 4.55
C PHE A 143 -11.65 -6.15 3.67
N ILE A 144 -11.45 -5.02 2.99
CA ILE A 144 -10.22 -4.73 2.26
C ILE A 144 -9.25 -4.03 3.20
N SER A 145 -8.06 -4.59 3.41
CA SER A 145 -6.95 -3.90 4.06
C SER A 145 -6.24 -3.04 3.02
N LEU A 146 -6.48 -1.73 3.07
CA LEU A 146 -5.87 -0.75 2.18
C LEU A 146 -4.70 -0.05 2.88
N HIS A 147 -3.53 -0.06 2.26
CA HIS A 147 -2.39 0.78 2.60
C HIS A 147 -2.28 1.94 1.60
N VAL A 148 -2.14 3.14 2.11
CA VAL A 148 -1.83 4.36 1.35
C VAL A 148 -0.53 4.88 1.91
N ASP A 149 0.54 4.82 1.13
CA ASP A 149 1.89 5.07 1.64
C ASP A 149 2.56 6.24 0.94
N LEU A 150 3.44 6.91 1.69
CA LEU A 150 4.50 7.69 1.07
C LEU A 150 5.50 6.76 0.38
N LYS A 151 6.00 5.76 1.13
CA LYS A 151 7.05 4.86 0.66
C LYS A 151 7.17 3.62 1.54
N GLN A 152 7.65 2.54 0.93
CA GLN A 152 8.17 1.33 1.57
C GLN A 152 9.61 1.09 1.14
N ARG A 153 10.41 0.45 1.99
CA ARG A 153 11.78 0.04 1.63
C ARG A 153 11.78 -0.92 0.43
N GLY A 154 12.92 -1.02 -0.25
CA GLY A 154 13.14 -2.00 -1.31
C GLY A 154 13.05 -3.45 -0.83
N VAL A 155 12.94 -4.39 -1.77
CA VAL A 155 12.91 -5.83 -1.50
C VAL A 155 14.33 -6.38 -1.26
N GLY A 156 15.34 -5.83 -1.94
CA GLY A 156 16.70 -6.36 -1.95
C GLY A 156 16.83 -7.63 -2.78
N GLY A 157 17.73 -8.53 -2.37
CA GLY A 157 17.92 -9.82 -3.02
C GLY A 157 19.34 -10.16 -3.46
N ASP A 158 20.35 -9.34 -3.14
CA ASP A 158 21.77 -9.68 -3.38
C ASP A 158 22.16 -11.01 -2.70
N ASN A 159 21.59 -11.26 -1.51
CA ASN A 159 21.48 -12.58 -0.90
C ASN A 159 20.28 -12.61 0.06
N SER A 160 19.96 -13.80 0.58
CA SER A 160 18.83 -14.01 1.52
C SER A 160 19.29 -14.36 2.94
N TRP A 161 20.51 -14.01 3.33
CA TRP A 161 21.09 -14.34 4.65
C TRP A 161 21.84 -13.17 5.32
N GLY A 162 21.52 -11.93 4.95
CA GLY A 162 21.97 -10.74 5.68
C GLY A 162 22.04 -9.45 4.87
N ALA A 163 22.07 -9.52 3.54
CA ALA A 163 22.08 -8.31 2.72
C ALA A 163 20.77 -7.51 2.87
N LEU A 164 20.91 -6.21 3.06
CA LEU A 164 19.80 -5.25 3.02
C LEU A 164 19.58 -4.77 1.57
N PRO A 165 18.39 -4.19 1.28
CA PRO A 165 18.24 -3.36 0.10
C PRO A 165 19.33 -2.29 0.02
N HIS A 166 19.76 -1.94 -1.19
CA HIS A 166 20.78 -0.90 -1.37
C HIS A 166 20.32 0.42 -0.72
N ASP A 167 21.27 1.17 -0.18
CA ASP A 167 21.03 2.31 0.72
C ASP A 167 20.01 3.34 0.22
N LYS A 168 19.97 3.60 -1.09
CA LYS A 168 19.01 4.54 -1.71
C LYS A 168 17.55 4.10 -1.63
N TYR A 169 17.30 2.84 -1.31
CA TYR A 169 15.97 2.23 -1.17
C TYR A 169 15.57 1.99 0.29
N LEU A 170 16.39 2.43 1.26
CA LEU A 170 16.08 2.38 2.68
C LEU A 170 15.48 3.71 3.15
N LEU A 171 14.65 3.66 4.19
CA LEU A 171 14.03 4.82 4.81
C LEU A 171 14.79 5.17 6.10
N LYS A 172 15.90 5.92 5.95
CA LYS A 172 16.80 6.33 7.05
C LYS A 172 16.59 7.78 7.55
N GLY A 173 15.64 8.51 6.96
CA GLY A 173 15.33 9.89 7.33
C GLY A 173 14.70 10.02 8.71
N ASN A 174 14.97 11.15 9.36
CA ASN A 174 14.39 11.52 10.66
C ASN A 174 13.07 12.28 10.54
N LYS A 175 12.67 12.62 9.31
CA LYS A 175 11.41 13.32 9.04
C LYS A 175 10.80 12.78 7.76
N TYR A 176 9.51 12.49 7.81
CA TYR A 176 8.69 12.14 6.66
C TYR A 176 7.39 12.92 6.71
N SER A 177 6.91 13.34 5.56
CA SER A 177 5.60 13.96 5.44
C SER A 177 5.00 13.64 4.10
N TYR A 178 3.70 13.38 4.05
CA TYR A 178 2.98 13.20 2.80
C TYR A 178 1.50 13.51 2.99
N SER A 179 0.84 13.80 1.86
CA SER A 179 -0.59 14.10 1.85
C SER A 179 -1.31 13.43 0.69
N TYR A 180 -2.57 13.10 0.93
CA TYR A 180 -3.50 12.59 -0.07
C TYR A 180 -4.92 13.08 0.23
N ILE A 181 -5.79 12.98 -0.76
CA ILE A 181 -7.20 13.40 -0.67
C ILE A 181 -8.07 12.17 -0.88
N ILE A 182 -9.01 11.96 0.03
CA ILE A 182 -10.07 10.95 -0.10
C ILE A 182 -11.31 11.66 -0.58
N GLU A 183 -11.89 11.18 -1.69
CA GLU A 183 -13.10 11.72 -2.30
C GLU A 183 -14.15 10.60 -2.39
N PRO A 184 -15.39 10.83 -1.95
CA PRO A 184 -16.46 9.88 -2.20
C PRO A 184 -16.77 9.81 -3.70
N LEU A 185 -16.92 8.59 -4.22
CA LEU A 185 -17.47 8.34 -5.55
C LEU A 185 -18.97 8.10 -5.38
N LYS A 186 -19.77 8.80 -6.18
CA LYS A 186 -21.20 8.56 -6.34
C LYS A 186 -21.50 8.47 -7.83
N ASN A 187 -22.35 7.51 -8.19
CA ASN A 187 -23.04 7.53 -9.47
C ASN A 187 -24.10 8.63 -9.49
#